data_AF-A0A0C2YG81-F1
#
_entry.id   AF-A0A0C2YG81-F1
#
_cell.length_a   1.000
_cell.length_b   1.000
_cell.length_c   1.000
_cell.angle_alpha   90.00
_cell.angle_beta   90.00
_cell.angle_gamma   90.00
#
_symmetry.space_group_name_H-M   'P 1'
#
loop_
_entity.id
_entity.type
_entity.pdbx_description
1 polymer ?
#
loop_
_entity_poly.entity_id
_entity_poly.type
_entity_poly.pdbx_seq_one_letter_code
_entity_poly.pdbx_strand_id
1 'polypeptide(L)'
;MSSGLALFQKAETFFHQGRTNDAFEYYQKSIKKILKDENVIANIPAIVPPDFPQELLGGVWRNFVGFFRDPAMNFTEESHPEAYKLLRSFSQILLKAMQITAGLTLGLLAWDKRDRATAAKRYREALDLAETHLPFISLPPVVIGLEMYVHNDLQATKTNLGMLVLNDTLNAEMVADKDEGDQVPGRRDVVDLPVPQMRIEKTGAVTLEHSLLIATNACAHCGNRDPKLLRCALCKTTLCECPYFIPILIGLTMFSRLQWRMPKGTLACSQEVVCRKSG
;
A
#
# COMPACT_ATOMS: atom_id res chain seq x y z
N MET A 1 29.07 -21.57 0.40
CA MET A 1 28.18 -20.43 0.10
C MET A 1 28.07 -19.58 1.36
N SER A 2 28.01 -18.25 1.26
CA SER A 2 27.76 -17.38 2.41
C SER A 2 26.35 -17.60 2.97
N SER A 3 26.19 -17.55 4.29
CA SER A 3 24.88 -17.55 4.95
C SER A 3 24.14 -16.23 4.75
N GLY A 4 22.83 -16.21 5.00
CA GLY A 4 22.00 -15.02 5.03
C GLY A 4 22.53 -13.98 6.01
N LEU A 5 22.94 -14.41 7.21
CA LEU A 5 23.57 -13.52 8.20
C LEU A 5 24.86 -12.88 7.66
N ALA A 6 25.73 -13.64 7.01
CA ALA A 6 26.97 -13.09 6.44
C ALA A 6 26.69 -12.10 5.30
N LEU A 7 25.66 -12.36 4.49
CA LEU A 7 25.20 -11.42 3.46
C LEU A 7 24.61 -10.14 4.07
N PHE A 8 23.83 -10.27 5.15
CA PHE A 8 23.28 -9.14 5.91
C PHE A 8 24.38 -8.27 6.51
N GLN A 9 25.35 -8.84 7.22
CA GLN A 9 26.49 -8.09 7.78
C GLN A 9 27.29 -7.36 6.70
N LYS A 10 27.42 -7.96 5.51
CA LYS A 10 28.06 -7.32 4.37
C LYS A 10 27.22 -6.18 3.79
N ALA A 11 25.89 -6.31 3.77
CA ALA A 11 24.98 -5.23 3.40
C ALA A 11 25.13 -4.04 4.36
N GLU A 12 25.14 -4.29 5.68
CA GLU A 12 25.37 -3.27 6.70
C GLU A 12 26.72 -2.58 6.48
N THR A 13 27.79 -3.34 6.20
CA THR A 13 29.12 -2.77 5.92
C THR A 13 29.09 -1.83 4.72
N PHE A 14 28.43 -2.21 3.62
CA PHE A 14 28.27 -1.32 2.46
C PHE A 14 27.44 -0.08 2.79
N PHE A 15 26.40 -0.23 3.59
CA PHE A 15 25.57 0.89 4.02
C PHE A 15 26.39 1.94 4.80
N HIS A 16 27.20 1.49 5.76
CA HIS A 16 28.06 2.37 6.56
C HIS A 16 29.17 3.05 5.73
N GLN A 17 29.56 2.44 4.60
CA GLN A 17 30.50 3.02 3.63
C GLN A 17 29.84 4.01 2.66
N GLY A 18 28.53 4.28 2.79
CA GLY A 18 27.78 5.10 1.83
C GLY A 18 27.51 4.40 0.48
N ARG A 19 27.80 3.10 0.38
CA ARG A 19 27.57 2.29 -0.83
C ARG A 19 26.15 1.74 -0.85
N THR A 20 25.18 2.63 -0.99
CA THR A 20 23.74 2.33 -0.83
C THR A 20 23.22 1.28 -1.82
N ASN A 21 23.60 1.36 -3.10
CA ASN A 21 23.19 0.39 -4.12
C ASN A 21 23.72 -1.02 -3.82
N ASP A 22 24.99 -1.13 -3.41
CA ASP A 22 25.59 -2.42 -3.03
C ASP A 22 24.90 -2.99 -1.78
N ALA A 23 24.63 -2.15 -0.79
CA ALA A 23 23.90 -2.55 0.40
C ALA A 23 22.51 -3.11 0.02
N PHE A 24 21.77 -2.37 -0.81
CA PHE A 24 20.44 -2.75 -1.30
C PHE A 24 20.44 -4.10 -2.02
N GLU A 25 21.40 -4.34 -2.91
CA GLU A 25 21.55 -5.64 -3.56
C GLU A 25 21.83 -6.77 -2.56
N TYR A 26 22.68 -6.53 -1.57
CA TYR A 26 23.04 -7.55 -0.58
C TYR A 26 21.90 -7.85 0.39
N TYR A 27 21.05 -6.87 0.71
CA TYR A 27 19.79 -7.14 1.43
C TYR A 27 18.90 -8.09 0.62
N GLN A 28 18.71 -7.87 -0.68
CA GLN A 28 17.92 -8.76 -1.53
C GLN A 28 18.53 -10.17 -1.58
N LYS A 29 19.86 -10.28 -1.71
CA LYS A 29 20.58 -11.58 -1.70
C LYS A 29 20.40 -12.29 -0.37
N SER A 30 20.50 -11.58 0.75
CA SER A 30 20.26 -12.10 2.10
C SER A 30 18.84 -12.64 2.25
N ILE A 31 17.82 -11.85 1.91
CA ILE A 31 16.41 -12.25 1.98
C ILE A 31 16.17 -13.52 1.16
N LYS A 32 16.60 -13.53 -0.11
CA LYS A 32 16.45 -14.70 -1.00
C LYS A 32 17.16 -15.94 -0.45
N LYS A 33 18.34 -15.77 0.16
CA LYS A 33 19.11 -16.87 0.76
C LYS A 33 18.39 -17.45 1.98
N ILE A 34 17.93 -16.60 2.89
CA ILE A 34 17.22 -17.04 4.10
C ILE A 34 15.94 -17.79 3.74
N LEU A 35 15.15 -17.25 2.81
CA LEU A 35 13.90 -17.87 2.36
C LEU A 35 14.10 -19.22 1.67
N LYS A 36 15.24 -19.42 1.01
CA LYS A 36 15.50 -20.62 0.22
C LYS A 36 16.14 -21.74 1.04
N ASP A 37 17.14 -21.39 1.85
CA ASP A 37 18.09 -22.38 2.38
C ASP A 37 18.23 -22.34 3.92
N GLU A 38 17.56 -21.42 4.64
CA GLU A 38 17.80 -21.21 6.07
C GLU A 38 16.51 -21.17 6.90
N ASN A 39 16.67 -21.14 8.22
CA ASN A 39 15.55 -21.05 9.15
C ASN A 39 15.04 -19.59 9.22
N VAL A 40 13.81 -19.35 8.74
CA VAL A 40 13.18 -18.02 8.69
C VAL A 40 12.89 -17.40 10.06
N ILE A 41 12.88 -18.21 11.13
CA ILE A 41 12.70 -17.75 12.53
C ILE A 41 14.02 -17.73 13.32
N ALA A 42 15.17 -17.84 12.65
CA ALA A 42 16.46 -17.74 13.34
C ALA A 42 16.65 -16.31 13.91
N ASN A 43 17.07 -16.21 15.16
CA ASN A 43 17.35 -14.92 15.81
C ASN A 43 18.67 -14.31 15.33
N ILE A 44 18.75 -12.98 15.36
CA ILE A 44 20.00 -12.24 15.13
C ILE A 44 20.92 -12.50 16.33
N PRO A 45 22.19 -12.88 16.12
CA PRO A 45 23.15 -13.10 17.20
C PRO A 45 23.73 -11.78 17.74
N ALA A 46 22.87 -10.81 18.05
CA ALA A 46 23.23 -9.51 18.58
C ALA A 46 22.14 -9.01 19.53
N ILE A 47 22.53 -8.16 20.48
CA ILE A 47 21.58 -7.44 21.32
C ILE A 47 20.95 -6.36 20.44
N VAL A 48 19.66 -6.53 20.15
CA VAL A 48 18.88 -5.56 19.39
C VAL A 48 17.92 -4.81 20.31
N PRO A 49 17.60 -3.53 20.03
CA PRO A 49 16.56 -2.80 20.74
C PRO A 49 15.21 -3.56 20.76
N PRO A 50 14.37 -3.39 21.79
CA PRO A 50 13.09 -4.12 21.89
C PRO A 50 12.10 -3.88 20.73
N ASP A 51 12.19 -2.72 20.08
CA ASP A 51 11.40 -2.32 18.91
C ASP A 51 11.96 -2.85 17.57
N PHE A 52 13.16 -3.43 17.60
CA PHE A 52 13.80 -4.02 16.43
C PHE A 52 13.40 -5.50 16.29
N PRO A 53 13.08 -6.00 15.08
CA PRO A 53 12.76 -7.41 14.86
C PRO A 53 13.91 -8.32 15.32
N GLN A 54 13.60 -9.31 16.17
CA GLN A 54 14.62 -10.21 16.72
C GLN A 54 15.02 -11.31 15.72
N GLU A 55 14.10 -11.67 14.83
CA GLU A 55 14.32 -12.63 13.76
C GLU A 55 15.22 -12.01 12.69
N LEU A 56 16.23 -12.76 12.23
CA LEU A 56 17.17 -12.35 11.20
C LEU A 56 16.46 -11.86 9.94
N LEU A 57 15.48 -12.63 9.46
CA LEU A 57 14.71 -12.24 8.29
C LEU A 57 13.92 -10.95 8.53
N GLY A 58 13.37 -10.77 9.73
CA GLY A 58 12.67 -9.54 10.13
C GLY A 58 13.59 -8.33 10.13
N GLY A 59 14.80 -8.45 10.68
CA GLY A 59 15.80 -7.37 10.70
C GLY A 59 16.27 -7.00 9.29
N VAL A 60 16.59 -8.00 8.48
CA VAL A 60 16.98 -7.78 7.06
C VAL A 60 15.85 -7.12 6.28
N TRP A 61 14.60 -7.56 6.50
CA TRP A 61 13.42 -7.02 5.86
C TRP A 61 13.16 -5.57 6.24
N ARG A 62 13.22 -5.24 7.53
CA ARG A 62 13.06 -3.86 8.02
C ARG A 62 14.04 -2.92 7.34
N ASN A 63 15.33 -3.30 7.29
CA ASN A 63 16.35 -2.47 6.68
C ASN A 63 16.13 -2.35 5.17
N PHE A 64 15.80 -3.46 4.49
CA PHE A 64 15.44 -3.46 3.06
C PHE A 64 14.25 -2.53 2.75
N VAL A 65 13.16 -2.61 3.51
CA VAL A 65 11.98 -1.75 3.34
C VAL A 65 12.32 -0.28 3.64
N GLY A 66 13.25 -0.04 4.57
CA GLY A 66 13.77 1.29 4.90
C GLY A 66 14.30 2.06 3.69
N PHE A 67 14.93 1.40 2.71
CA PHE A 67 15.42 2.05 1.48
C PHE A 67 14.31 2.67 0.64
N PHE A 68 13.10 2.11 0.67
CA PHE A 68 11.96 2.66 -0.06
C PHE A 68 11.26 3.79 0.72
N ARG A 69 11.39 3.78 2.05
CA ARG A 69 10.78 4.78 2.93
C ARG A 69 11.63 6.04 3.01
N ASP A 70 12.94 5.90 2.88
CA ASP A 70 13.88 7.01 2.84
C ASP A 70 13.85 7.71 1.47
N PRO A 71 13.39 8.97 1.39
CA PRO A 71 13.36 9.71 0.13
C PRO A 71 14.74 9.96 -0.47
N ALA A 72 15.79 10.03 0.35
CA ALA A 72 17.15 10.31 -0.11
C ALA A 72 17.72 9.16 -0.96
N MET A 73 17.14 7.97 -0.82
CA MET A 73 17.60 6.75 -1.46
C MET A 73 17.06 6.61 -2.91
N ASN A 74 15.93 7.25 -3.23
CA ASN A 74 15.35 7.33 -4.58
C ASN A 74 15.16 5.97 -5.31
N PHE A 75 14.78 4.91 -4.59
CA PHE A 75 14.51 3.60 -5.18
C PHE A 75 13.10 3.53 -5.78
N THR A 76 13.01 3.46 -7.11
CA THR A 76 11.74 3.41 -7.86
C THR A 76 11.51 2.07 -8.56
N GLU A 77 10.29 1.81 -9.03
CA GLU A 77 9.96 0.57 -9.76
C GLU A 77 10.73 0.46 -11.07
N GLU A 78 11.00 1.59 -11.71
CA GLU A 78 11.72 1.67 -12.98
C GLU A 78 13.22 1.39 -12.78
N SER A 79 13.80 1.87 -11.68
CA SER A 79 15.21 1.65 -11.37
C SER A 79 15.49 0.26 -10.78
N HIS A 80 14.55 -0.28 -9.99
CA HIS A 80 14.75 -1.53 -9.24
C HIS A 80 13.54 -2.48 -9.32
N PRO A 81 13.15 -2.94 -10.52
CA PRO A 81 11.94 -3.74 -10.73
C PRO A 81 11.97 -5.07 -9.96
N GLU A 82 13.14 -5.69 -9.82
CA GLU A 82 13.30 -6.95 -9.07
C GLU A 82 13.01 -6.79 -7.58
N ALA A 83 13.28 -5.60 -7.02
CA ALA A 83 12.99 -5.33 -5.62
C ALA A 83 11.48 -5.15 -5.39
N TYR A 84 10.78 -4.51 -6.34
CA TYR A 84 9.31 -4.42 -6.32
C TYR A 84 8.65 -5.78 -6.55
N LYS A 85 9.22 -6.62 -7.40
CA LYS A 85 8.79 -8.01 -7.56
C LYS A 85 8.97 -8.80 -6.27
N LEU A 86 10.11 -8.61 -5.59
CA LEU A 86 10.35 -9.20 -4.27
C LEU A 86 9.27 -8.73 -3.27
N LEU A 87 8.99 -7.43 -3.16
CA LEU A 87 7.92 -6.88 -2.31
C LEU A 87 6.56 -7.55 -2.55
N ARG A 88 6.23 -7.89 -3.80
CA ARG A 88 4.95 -8.52 -4.18
C ARG A 88 4.88 -10.03 -3.89
N SER A 89 5.99 -10.70 -3.62
CA SER A 89 6.10 -12.18 -3.66
C SER A 89 5.85 -12.93 -2.33
N PHE A 90 5.62 -12.23 -1.23
CA PHE A 90 5.51 -12.79 0.13
C PHE A 90 4.07 -13.32 0.42
N SER A 91 3.85 -14.49 1.08
CA SER A 91 2.49 -15.08 1.35
C SER A 91 2.17 -16.01 2.57
N GLN A 92 3.10 -16.41 3.44
CA GLN A 92 2.90 -17.21 4.68
C GLN A 92 2.90 -16.34 5.96
N ILE A 93 2.71 -16.84 7.19
CA ILE A 93 2.47 -16.00 8.40
C ILE A 93 3.58 -14.97 8.72
N LEU A 94 4.86 -15.36 8.75
CA LEU A 94 5.97 -14.38 8.84
C LEU A 94 6.01 -13.47 7.60
N LEU A 95 5.57 -14.02 6.46
CA LEU A 95 5.35 -13.25 5.24
C LEU A 95 4.07 -12.38 5.32
N LYS A 96 3.12 -12.56 6.24
CA LYS A 96 1.92 -11.70 6.38
C LYS A 96 2.35 -10.36 6.96
N ALA A 97 3.19 -10.37 7.99
CA ALA A 97 3.87 -9.16 8.47
C ALA A 97 4.58 -8.43 7.32
N MET A 98 5.29 -9.18 6.46
CA MET A 98 5.99 -8.62 5.29
C MET A 98 5.03 -8.13 4.21
N GLN A 99 3.93 -8.85 3.94
CA GLN A 99 2.89 -8.45 3.00
C GLN A 99 2.19 -7.18 3.45
N ILE A 100 1.83 -7.11 4.73
CA ILE A 100 1.23 -5.94 5.35
C ILE A 100 2.20 -4.78 5.19
N THR A 101 3.43 -4.88 5.72
CA THR A 101 4.41 -3.79 5.66
C THR A 101 4.80 -3.41 4.23
N ALA A 102 4.81 -4.35 3.28
CA ALA A 102 4.96 -4.07 1.85
C ALA A 102 3.76 -3.27 1.31
N GLY A 103 2.53 -3.68 1.61
CA GLY A 103 1.31 -2.97 1.21
C GLY A 103 1.25 -1.55 1.78
N LEU A 104 1.61 -1.37 3.05
CA LEU A 104 1.73 -0.05 3.68
C LEU A 104 2.80 0.81 2.99
N THR A 105 3.96 0.21 2.67
CA THR A 105 5.05 0.91 1.97
C THR A 105 4.66 1.30 0.54
N LEU A 106 3.98 0.41 -0.20
CA LEU A 106 3.44 0.71 -1.52
C LEU A 106 2.39 1.82 -1.48
N GLY A 107 1.57 1.87 -0.42
CA GLY A 107 0.63 2.96 -0.20
C GLY A 107 1.34 4.30 0.04
N LEU A 108 2.41 4.30 0.83
CA LEU A 108 3.24 5.49 1.05
C LEU A 108 3.95 5.96 -0.22
N LEU A 109 4.49 5.04 -1.02
CA LEU A 109 5.11 5.37 -2.30
C LEU A 109 4.10 5.97 -3.29
N ALA A 110 2.88 5.42 -3.35
CA ALA A 110 1.81 5.99 -4.17
C ALA A 110 1.40 7.39 -3.68
N TRP A 111 1.37 7.60 -2.36
CA TRP A 111 1.13 8.90 -1.75
C TRP A 111 2.20 9.92 -2.16
N ASP A 112 3.48 9.52 -2.07
CA ASP A 112 4.60 10.37 -2.46
C ASP A 112 4.57 10.69 -3.96
N LYS A 113 4.10 9.76 -4.81
CA LYS A 113 3.82 9.98 -6.24
C LYS A 113 2.53 10.78 -6.53
N ARG A 114 1.83 11.29 -5.50
CA ARG A 114 0.55 12.01 -5.60
C ARG A 114 -0.61 11.18 -6.18
N ASP A 115 -0.46 9.86 -6.27
CA ASP A 115 -1.54 8.94 -6.63
C ASP A 115 -2.33 8.56 -5.39
N ARG A 116 -3.17 9.49 -4.93
CA ARG A 116 -3.99 9.33 -3.72
C ARG A 116 -4.94 8.13 -3.83
N ALA A 117 -5.48 7.86 -5.01
CA ALA A 117 -6.42 6.76 -5.23
C ALA A 117 -5.74 5.38 -5.07
N THR A 118 -4.51 5.23 -5.56
CA THR A 118 -3.71 4.03 -5.34
C THR A 118 -3.24 3.95 -3.90
N ALA A 119 -2.82 5.06 -3.28
CA ALA A 119 -2.41 5.10 -1.89
C ALA A 119 -3.53 4.58 -0.95
N ALA A 120 -4.73 5.15 -1.07
CA ALA A 120 -5.90 4.74 -0.29
C ALA A 120 -6.24 3.26 -0.49
N LYS A 121 -6.17 2.77 -1.74
CA LYS A 121 -6.39 1.36 -2.06
C LYS A 121 -5.37 0.45 -1.37
N ARG A 122 -4.08 0.77 -1.46
CA ARG A 122 -3.00 -0.05 -0.88
C ARG A 122 -3.02 -0.04 0.64
N TYR A 123 -3.26 1.12 1.27
CA TYR A 123 -3.47 1.20 2.71
C TYR A 123 -4.64 0.32 3.14
N ARG A 124 -5.78 0.40 2.45
CA ARG A 124 -6.94 -0.42 2.79
C ARG A 124 -6.69 -1.91 2.62
N GLU A 125 -6.10 -2.33 1.50
CA GLU A 125 -5.71 -3.74 1.28
C GLU A 125 -4.80 -4.27 2.39
N ALA A 126 -3.84 -3.47 2.86
CA ALA A 126 -2.94 -3.85 3.93
C ALA A 126 -3.63 -3.90 5.31
N LEU A 127 -4.55 -2.97 5.58
CA LEU A 127 -5.35 -2.98 6.81
C LEU A 127 -6.30 -4.18 6.86
N ASP A 128 -7.00 -4.48 5.76
CA ASP A 128 -7.89 -5.64 5.69
C ASP A 128 -7.10 -6.95 5.80
N LEU A 129 -5.87 -7.00 5.26
CA LEU A 129 -4.99 -8.16 5.46
C LEU A 129 -4.56 -8.30 6.93
N ALA A 130 -4.25 -7.20 7.61
CA ALA A 130 -3.94 -7.20 9.04
C ALA A 130 -5.13 -7.65 9.89
N GLU A 131 -6.37 -7.35 9.47
CA GLU A 131 -7.59 -7.85 10.12
C GLU A 131 -7.68 -9.38 10.14
N THR A 132 -7.04 -10.07 9.18
CA THR A 132 -6.98 -11.54 9.15
C THR A 132 -6.01 -12.14 10.18
N HIS A 133 -5.30 -11.31 10.95
CA HIS A 133 -4.26 -11.77 11.87
C HIS A 133 -4.26 -10.94 13.17
N LEU A 134 -5.09 -11.38 14.13
CA LEU A 134 -5.35 -10.70 15.41
C LEU A 134 -4.10 -10.17 16.16
N PRO A 135 -2.95 -10.89 16.22
CA PRO A 135 -1.75 -10.40 16.89
C PRO A 135 -1.25 -9.01 16.44
N PHE A 136 -1.53 -8.59 15.19
CA PHE A 136 -1.11 -7.28 14.70
C PHE A 136 -2.09 -6.15 15.08
N ILE A 137 -3.34 -6.49 15.37
CA ILE A 137 -4.40 -5.50 15.69
C ILE A 137 -4.38 -5.20 17.18
N SER A 138 -4.38 -6.24 18.00
CA SER A 138 -4.39 -6.16 19.47
C SER A 138 -3.10 -6.77 19.99
N LEU A 139 -2.09 -5.93 20.21
CA LEU A 139 -0.84 -6.38 20.81
C LEU A 139 -1.07 -6.78 22.27
N PRO A 140 -0.72 -8.01 22.67
CA PRO A 140 -0.48 -8.30 24.08
C PRO A 140 0.62 -7.38 24.65
N PRO A 141 0.56 -7.02 25.94
CA PRO A 141 1.46 -6.04 26.55
C PRO A 141 2.95 -6.45 26.59
N VAL A 142 3.26 -7.71 26.28
CA VAL A 142 4.63 -8.28 26.35
C VAL A 142 5.22 -8.55 24.95
N VAL A 143 4.50 -8.17 23.88
CA VAL A 143 4.97 -8.45 22.53
C VAL A 143 6.12 -7.52 22.15
N ILE A 144 7.18 -8.10 21.59
CA ILE A 144 8.40 -7.43 21.12
C ILE A 144 8.72 -7.91 19.70
N GLY A 145 9.63 -7.22 19.00
CA GLY A 145 10.09 -7.65 17.68
C GLY A 145 9.13 -7.32 16.53
N LEU A 146 8.97 -8.26 15.58
CA LEU A 146 8.30 -8.00 14.30
C LEU A 146 6.82 -7.60 14.45
N GLU A 147 6.10 -8.23 15.39
CA GLU A 147 4.69 -7.93 15.62
C GLU A 147 4.47 -6.49 16.11
N MET A 148 5.31 -6.03 17.05
CA MET A 148 5.30 -4.65 17.54
C MET A 148 5.63 -3.66 16.42
N TYR A 149 6.63 -3.97 15.59
CA TYR A 149 6.99 -3.15 14.43
C TYR A 149 5.82 -3.01 13.44
N VAL A 150 5.18 -4.13 13.06
CA VAL A 150 4.03 -4.13 12.15
C VAL A 150 2.85 -3.35 12.74
N HIS A 151 2.61 -3.50 14.05
CA HIS A 151 1.55 -2.76 14.73
C HIS A 151 1.75 -1.25 14.65
N ASN A 152 2.96 -0.77 14.93
CA ASN A 152 3.27 0.66 14.87
C ASN A 152 3.06 1.21 13.45
N ASP A 153 3.51 0.47 12.43
CA ASP A 153 3.27 0.79 11.03
C ASP A 153 1.77 0.85 10.68
N LEU A 154 0.96 -0.07 11.24
CA LEU A 154 -0.48 -0.09 11.06
C LEU A 154 -1.15 1.15 11.68
N GLN A 155 -0.75 1.56 12.88
CA GLN A 155 -1.30 2.77 13.52
C GLN A 155 -0.97 4.02 12.72
N ALA A 156 0.29 4.18 12.28
CA ALA A 156 0.69 5.29 11.43
C ALA A 156 -0.13 5.32 10.12
N THR A 157 -0.36 4.15 9.51
CA THR A 157 -1.15 4.05 8.29
C THR A 157 -2.63 4.36 8.50
N LYS A 158 -3.22 3.94 9.62
CA LYS A 158 -4.61 4.30 9.96
C LYS A 158 -4.78 5.81 10.06
N THR A 159 -3.84 6.49 10.71
CA THR A 159 -3.81 7.96 10.79
C THR A 159 -3.70 8.58 9.39
N ASN A 160 -2.77 8.11 8.56
CA ASN A 160 -2.59 8.63 7.20
C ASN A 160 -3.84 8.43 6.32
N LEU A 161 -4.46 7.26 6.39
CA LEU A 161 -5.69 6.96 5.66
C LEU A 161 -6.86 7.83 6.17
N GLY A 162 -6.98 8.00 7.49
CA GLY A 162 -7.99 8.88 8.09
C GLY A 162 -7.85 10.33 7.61
N MET A 163 -6.62 10.85 7.57
CA MET A 163 -6.35 12.19 7.04
C MET A 163 -6.69 12.32 5.54
N LEU A 164 -6.43 11.28 4.75
CA LEU A 164 -6.82 11.28 3.32
C LEU A 164 -8.32 11.34 3.14
N VAL A 165 -9.07 10.50 3.86
CA VAL A 165 -10.53 10.47 3.78
C VAL A 165 -11.11 11.80 4.25
N LEU A 166 -10.62 12.35 5.37
CA LEU A 166 -11.04 13.66 5.88
C LEU A 166 -10.80 14.76 4.85
N ASN A 167 -9.60 14.81 4.26
CA ASN A 167 -9.27 15.79 3.23
C ASN A 167 -10.17 15.66 2.00
N ASP A 168 -10.41 14.44 1.51
CA ASP A 168 -11.29 14.19 0.38
C ASP A 168 -12.74 14.66 0.67
N THR A 169 -13.23 14.46 1.90
CA THR A 169 -14.55 14.94 2.34
C THR A 169 -14.61 16.46 2.32
N LEU A 170 -13.68 17.14 3.01
CA LEU A 170 -13.66 18.61 3.08
C LEU A 170 -13.53 19.24 1.69
N ASN A 171 -12.64 18.69 0.85
CA ASN A 171 -12.43 19.20 -0.50
C ASN A 171 -13.66 19.02 -1.38
N ALA A 172 -14.37 17.91 -1.25
CA ALA A 172 -15.60 17.69 -1.99
C ALA A 172 -16.73 18.64 -1.57
N GLU A 173 -16.84 18.92 -0.27
CA GLU A 173 -17.79 19.91 0.26
C GLU A 173 -17.49 21.31 -0.30
N MET A 174 -16.21 21.72 -0.28
CA MET A 174 -15.78 23.03 -0.82
C MET A 174 -16.06 23.20 -2.31
N VAL A 175 -16.04 22.10 -3.08
CA VAL A 175 -16.33 22.13 -4.53
C VAL A 175 -17.84 22.17 -4.77
N ALA A 176 -18.62 21.40 -4.00
CA ALA A 176 -20.08 21.39 -4.09
C ALA A 176 -20.69 22.78 -3.80
N ASP A 177 -20.13 23.50 -2.82
CA ASP A 177 -20.57 24.86 -2.48
C ASP A 177 -20.34 25.88 -3.61
N LYS A 178 -19.39 25.63 -4.52
CA LYS A 178 -18.99 26.58 -5.56
C LYS A 178 -19.83 26.49 -6.82
N ASP A 179 -20.21 25.27 -7.22
CA ASP A 179 -20.79 25.03 -8.55
C ASP A 179 -22.32 25.15 -8.57
N GLU A 180 -22.98 25.50 -7.45
CA GLU A 180 -24.45 25.50 -7.25
C GLU A 180 -25.14 24.20 -7.73
N GLY A 181 -24.35 23.15 -7.95
CA GLY A 181 -24.77 21.91 -8.59
C GLY A 181 -24.74 20.76 -7.59
N ASP A 182 -25.79 19.95 -7.59
CA ASP A 182 -25.93 18.75 -6.73
C ASP A 182 -24.91 17.62 -7.03
N GLN A 183 -23.92 17.85 -7.90
CA GLN A 183 -22.95 16.81 -8.27
C GLN A 183 -21.78 16.75 -7.29
N VAL A 184 -21.83 15.75 -6.41
CA VAL A 184 -20.70 15.39 -5.55
C VAL A 184 -19.57 14.78 -6.40
N PRO A 185 -18.32 15.28 -6.33
CA PRO A 185 -17.20 14.74 -7.08
C PRO A 185 -16.99 13.24 -6.82
N GLY A 186 -16.86 12.47 -7.90
CA GLY A 186 -16.57 11.04 -7.87
C GLY A 186 -15.10 10.73 -7.59
N ARG A 187 -14.79 9.43 -7.50
CA ARG A 187 -13.42 8.96 -7.35
C ARG A 187 -12.64 9.17 -8.65
N ARG A 188 -11.42 9.68 -8.51
CA ARG A 188 -10.49 10.09 -9.58
C ARG A 188 -10.87 11.37 -10.31
N ASP A 189 -11.94 12.04 -9.89
CA ASP A 189 -12.23 13.37 -10.41
C ASP A 189 -11.14 14.33 -9.93
N VAL A 190 -10.66 15.15 -10.87
CA VAL A 190 -9.75 16.25 -10.59
C VAL A 190 -10.60 17.44 -10.23
N VAL A 191 -10.47 17.93 -9.00
CA VAL A 191 -11.21 19.08 -8.52
C VAL A 191 -10.28 20.25 -8.29
N ASP A 192 -10.69 21.42 -8.75
CA ASP A 192 -10.00 22.68 -8.49
C ASP A 192 -10.43 23.21 -7.12
N LEU A 193 -9.46 23.34 -6.23
CA LEU A 193 -9.69 23.82 -4.87
C LEU A 193 -9.88 25.34 -4.86
N PRO A 194 -10.86 25.85 -4.09
CA PRO A 194 -10.96 27.28 -3.86
C PRO A 194 -9.79 27.81 -3.00
N VAL A 195 -9.20 26.96 -2.15
CA VAL A 195 -7.99 27.27 -1.38
C VAL A 195 -6.92 26.23 -1.71
N PRO A 196 -5.74 26.63 -2.24
CA PRO A 196 -4.67 25.68 -2.54
C PRO A 196 -4.28 24.85 -1.32
N GLN A 197 -4.12 23.55 -1.51
CA GLN A 197 -3.54 22.71 -0.49
C GLN A 197 -2.04 22.96 -0.39
N MET A 198 -1.60 23.34 0.80
CA MET A 198 -0.19 23.47 1.12
C MET A 198 0.34 22.13 1.60
N ARG A 199 1.31 21.58 0.88
CA ARG A 199 2.08 20.41 1.31
C ARG A 199 3.50 20.85 1.63
N ILE A 200 3.96 20.49 2.82
CA ILE A 200 5.36 20.64 3.20
C ILE A 200 6.03 19.31 2.88
N GLU A 201 6.87 19.32 1.86
CA GLU A 201 7.67 18.15 1.48
C GLU A 201 8.74 17.88 2.53
N LYS A 202 9.26 16.66 2.55
CA LYS A 202 10.29 16.23 3.52
C LYS A 202 11.57 17.06 3.43
N THR A 203 11.84 17.71 2.30
CA THR A 203 12.95 18.68 2.11
C THR A 203 12.71 20.03 2.79
N GLY A 204 11.54 20.25 3.38
CA GLY A 204 11.06 21.55 3.83
C GLY A 204 10.51 22.42 2.69
N ALA A 205 10.58 21.96 1.43
CA ALA A 205 9.97 22.67 0.31
C ALA A 205 8.46 22.70 0.47
N VAL A 206 7.88 23.88 0.29
CA VAL A 206 6.43 24.06 0.34
C VAL A 206 5.89 24.04 -1.08
N THR A 207 5.02 23.08 -1.38
CA THR A 207 4.31 23.01 -2.66
C THR A 207 2.85 23.38 -2.44
N LEU A 208 2.34 24.28 -3.28
CA LEU A 208 0.92 24.62 -3.34
C LEU A 208 0.27 23.82 -4.48
N GLU A 209 -0.79 23.09 -4.16
CA GLU A 209 -1.59 22.34 -5.14
C GLU A 209 -2.97 23.00 -5.28
N HIS A 210 -3.26 23.49 -6.48
CA HIS A 210 -4.57 24.08 -6.80
C HIS A 210 -5.61 23.05 -7.21
N SER A 211 -5.18 21.87 -7.65
CA SER A 211 -6.05 20.79 -8.08
C SER A 211 -5.66 19.51 -7.37
N LEU A 212 -6.63 18.67 -7.01
CA LEU A 212 -6.36 17.34 -6.47
C LEU A 212 -7.25 16.29 -7.09
N LEU A 213 -6.74 15.06 -7.08
CA LEU A 213 -7.47 13.87 -7.47
C LEU A 213 -8.14 13.24 -6.25
N ILE A 214 -9.46 13.14 -6.27
CA ILE A 214 -10.25 12.52 -5.19
C ILE A 214 -9.99 11.00 -5.16
N ALA A 215 -9.61 10.47 -4.01
CA ALA A 215 -9.19 9.07 -3.86
C ALA A 215 -10.32 8.13 -3.41
N THR A 216 -11.35 8.68 -2.80
CA THR A 216 -12.48 7.97 -2.19
C THR A 216 -13.72 7.93 -3.09
N ASN A 217 -14.51 6.87 -2.96
CA ASN A 217 -15.86 6.82 -3.53
C ASN A 217 -16.82 7.57 -2.60
N ALA A 218 -17.78 8.33 -3.15
CA ALA A 218 -18.81 9.04 -2.37
C ALA A 218 -20.18 8.41 -2.58
N CYS A 219 -20.98 8.29 -1.52
CA CYS A 219 -22.38 7.88 -1.64
C CYS A 219 -23.20 8.96 -2.36
N ALA A 220 -23.94 8.57 -3.40
CA ALA A 220 -24.78 9.50 -4.16
C ALA A 220 -25.92 10.15 -3.34
N HIS A 221 -26.30 9.56 -2.19
CA HIS A 221 -27.40 10.09 -1.37
C HIS A 221 -26.90 10.86 -0.13
N CYS A 222 -25.95 10.32 0.64
CA CYS A 222 -25.50 10.98 1.88
C CYS A 222 -24.11 11.59 1.79
N GLY A 223 -23.43 11.51 0.65
CA GLY A 223 -22.08 12.04 0.47
C GLY A 223 -20.98 11.30 1.25
N ASN A 224 -21.30 10.32 2.11
CA ASN A 224 -20.31 9.57 2.88
C ASN A 224 -19.24 8.96 1.97
N ARG A 225 -17.96 9.07 2.37
CA ARG A 225 -16.81 8.69 1.55
C ARG A 225 -16.03 7.52 2.15
N ASP A 226 -15.68 6.54 1.32
CA ASP A 226 -14.78 5.45 1.68
C ASP A 226 -14.02 4.92 0.45
N PRO A 227 -12.72 4.57 0.55
CA PRO A 227 -11.97 3.96 -0.56
C PRO A 227 -12.57 2.67 -1.14
N LYS A 228 -13.36 1.94 -0.35
CA LYS A 228 -14.06 0.69 -0.68
C LYS A 228 -15.58 0.83 -0.67
N LEU A 229 -16.11 2.06 -0.75
CA LEU A 229 -17.56 2.24 -0.77
C LEU A 229 -18.16 1.58 -2.02
N LEU A 230 -18.70 0.37 -1.85
CA LEU A 230 -19.52 -0.34 -2.84
C LEU A 230 -21.00 -0.04 -2.61
N ARG A 231 -21.38 0.00 -1.33
CA ARG A 231 -22.71 0.34 -0.83
C ARG A 231 -22.55 1.22 0.39
N CYS A 232 -23.36 2.27 0.47
CA CYS A 232 -23.43 3.05 1.70
C CYS A 232 -24.20 2.27 2.77
N ALA A 233 -23.61 2.12 3.97
CA ALA A 233 -24.27 1.44 5.08
C ALA A 233 -25.57 2.13 5.52
N LEU A 234 -25.63 3.47 5.40
CA LEU A 234 -26.80 4.28 5.74
C LEU A 234 -27.87 4.23 4.65
N CYS A 235 -27.49 4.51 3.39
CA CYS A 235 -28.44 4.65 2.28
C CYS A 235 -28.79 3.32 1.60
N LYS A 236 -28.02 2.27 1.84
CA LYS A 236 -28.11 0.94 1.18
C LYS A 236 -28.06 0.97 -0.36
N THR A 237 -27.77 2.13 -0.95
CA THR A 237 -27.62 2.32 -2.39
C THR A 237 -26.26 1.83 -2.86
N THR A 238 -26.25 1.14 -3.99
CA THR A 238 -25.03 0.76 -4.72
C THR A 238 -24.56 1.96 -5.51
N LEU A 239 -23.26 2.25 -5.47
CA LEU A 239 -22.67 3.14 -6.46
C LEU A 239 -22.51 2.37 -7.77
N CYS A 240 -22.78 3.03 -8.88
CA CYS A 240 -22.34 2.54 -10.19
C CYS A 240 -20.82 2.65 -10.22
N GLU A 241 -20.12 1.59 -9.80
CA GLU A 241 -18.70 1.48 -10.11
C GLU A 241 -18.55 1.41 -11.62
N CYS A 242 -17.70 2.28 -12.20
CA CYS A 242 -17.18 2.04 -13.54
C CYS A 242 -16.26 0.80 -13.45
N PRO A 243 -16.63 -0.35 -14.03
CA PRO A 243 -15.96 -1.61 -13.76
C PRO A 243 -14.66 -1.69 -14.57
N TYR A 244 -13.56 -1.21 -14.01
CA TYR A 244 -12.23 -1.65 -14.43
C TYR A 244 -11.61 -2.51 -13.34
N PHE A 245 -12.22 -3.69 -13.19
CA PHE A 245 -11.61 -4.82 -12.51
C PHE A 245 -10.46 -5.31 -13.41
N ILE A 246 -9.23 -4.83 -13.17
CA ILE A 246 -8.04 -5.49 -13.72
C ILE A 246 -7.83 -6.72 -12.83
N PRO A 247 -8.09 -7.96 -13.30
CA PRO A 247 -7.70 -9.12 -12.55
C PRO A 247 -6.18 -9.08 -12.42
N ILE A 248 -5.69 -8.88 -11.21
CA ILE A 248 -4.31 -9.22 -10.87
C ILE A 248 -4.26 -10.74 -11.00
N LEU A 249 -3.84 -11.21 -12.19
CA LEU A 249 -3.46 -12.58 -12.43
C LEU A 249 -2.30 -12.89 -11.48
N ILE A 250 -2.63 -13.49 -10.34
CA ILE A 250 -1.68 -14.24 -9.53
C ILE A 250 -1.26 -15.41 -10.42
N GLY A 251 -0.13 -15.25 -11.10
CA GLY A 251 0.52 -16.28 -11.88
C GLY A 251 1.01 -17.41 -10.98
N LEU A 252 0.10 -18.30 -10.59
CA LEU A 252 0.43 -19.67 -10.20
C LEU A 252 0.65 -20.47 -11.48
N THR A 253 1.87 -20.42 -12.01
CA THR A 253 2.34 -21.43 -12.95
C THR A 253 2.53 -22.75 -12.18
N MET A 254 1.52 -23.61 -12.21
CA MET A 254 1.76 -25.04 -12.19
C MET A 254 1.01 -25.70 -13.34
N PHE A 255 1.80 -26.40 -14.16
CA PHE A 255 1.40 -27.28 -15.25
C PHE A 255 0.20 -28.17 -14.88
N SER A 256 -0.85 -28.13 -15.69
CA SER A 256 -1.38 -29.34 -16.34
C SER A 256 -2.38 -28.99 -17.45
N ARG A 257 -2.19 -29.64 -18.59
CA ARG A 257 -3.03 -29.57 -19.78
C ARG A 257 -4.48 -29.92 -19.44
N LEU A 258 -5.39 -28.96 -19.59
CA LEU A 258 -6.78 -29.24 -19.91
C LEU A 258 -7.28 -28.19 -20.91
N GLN A 259 -7.57 -28.68 -22.10
CA GLN A 259 -7.99 -27.93 -23.26
C GLN A 259 -9.47 -27.55 -23.11
N TRP A 260 -9.75 -26.33 -22.68
CA TRP A 260 -11.12 -25.78 -22.71
C TRP A 260 -11.34 -24.97 -23.99
N ARG A 261 -12.21 -25.49 -24.86
CA ARG A 261 -12.82 -24.70 -25.94
C ARG A 261 -13.83 -23.73 -25.33
N MET A 262 -13.63 -22.44 -25.51
CA MET A 262 -14.66 -21.42 -25.29
C MET A 262 -15.41 -21.15 -26.61
N PRO A 263 -16.75 -20.99 -26.59
CA PRO A 263 -17.50 -20.57 -27.76
C PRO A 263 -17.33 -19.07 -28.00
N LYS A 264 -17.21 -18.69 -29.28
CA LYS A 264 -17.21 -17.29 -29.72
C LYS A 264 -18.62 -16.71 -29.55
N GLY A 265 -18.79 -15.85 -28.55
CA GLY A 265 -19.98 -15.02 -28.38
C GLY A 265 -19.57 -13.56 -28.24
N THR A 266 -19.94 -12.76 -29.24
CA THR A 266 -19.76 -11.31 -29.29
C THR A 266 -20.67 -10.66 -28.25
N LEU A 267 -20.10 -10.03 -27.21
CA LEU A 267 -20.84 -9.16 -26.30
C LEU A 267 -20.52 -7.70 -26.67
N ALA A 268 -21.42 -7.09 -27.42
CA ALA A 268 -21.50 -5.65 -27.57
C ALA A 268 -21.98 -5.06 -26.23
N CYS A 269 -21.16 -4.23 -25.60
CA CYS A 269 -21.54 -3.47 -24.42
C CYS A 269 -22.15 -2.14 -24.89
N SER A 270 -23.45 -2.13 -25.16
CA SER A 270 -24.24 -0.91 -25.23
C SER A 270 -25.00 -0.75 -23.92
N GLN A 271 -24.54 0.14 -23.05
CA GLN A 271 -25.29 0.57 -21.88
C GLN A 271 -25.29 2.10 -21.82
N GLU A 272 -26.31 2.69 -22.45
CA GLU A 272 -26.90 3.93 -21.94
C GLU A 272 -27.63 3.57 -20.63
N VAL A 273 -26.98 3.78 -19.48
CA VAL A 273 -27.69 3.81 -18.20
C VAL A 273 -28.13 5.25 -17.97
N VAL A 274 -29.35 5.56 -18.40
CA VAL A 274 -30.06 6.77 -17.97
C VAL A 274 -30.41 6.57 -16.49
N CYS A 275 -29.67 7.24 -15.59
CA CYS A 275 -30.10 7.45 -14.21
C CYS A 275 -31.42 8.23 -14.22
N ARG A 276 -32.56 7.53 -14.18
CA ARG A 276 -33.85 8.16 -13.92
C ARG A 276 -33.83 8.71 -12.49
N LYS A 277 -33.97 10.03 -12.37
CA LYS A 277 -34.32 10.72 -11.14
C LYS A 277 -35.64 10.15 -10.61
N SER A 278 -35.64 9.64 -9.38
CA SER A 278 -36.86 9.41 -8.63
C SER A 278 -37.33 10.77 -8.11
N GLY A 279 -38.47 11.25 -8.59
CA GLY A 279 -39.22 12.34 -7.96
C GLY A 279 -40.01 11.84 -6.75
#